data_AF-U1QW69-F1
#
_entry.id   AF-U1QW69-F1
#
_cell.length_a   1.000
_cell.length_b   1.000
_cell.length_c   1.000
_cell.angle_alpha   90.00
_cell.angle_beta   90.00
_cell.angle_gamma   90.00
#
_symmetry.space_group_name_H-M   'P 1'
#
loop_
_entity.id
_entity.type
_entity.pdbx_description
1 polymer ?
#
loop_
_entity_poly.entity_id
_entity_poly.type
_entity_poly.pdbx_seq_one_letter_code
_entity_poly.pdbx_strand_id
1 'polypeptide(L)'
;MTVVVVLATPPRSGLVFPEVSETTPLSATAASDLYAAALADTLRTAEAAGGDLLVNYRDRDTLPAAHHGETEPAAAVRTVASEALRDVTAARFEPQVGSTTGARVGNTVTHLLREEGQTQSSWSVRSRR
;
A
#
# COMPACT_ATOMS: atom_id res chain seq x y z
N MET A 1 -14.42 4.65 16.00
CA MET A 1 -14.36 4.24 14.59
C MET A 1 -13.10 3.42 14.40
N THR A 2 -13.16 2.37 13.59
CA THR A 2 -11.99 1.53 13.30
C THR A 2 -11.48 1.92 11.93
N VAL A 3 -10.21 2.31 11.84
CA VAL A 3 -9.55 2.62 10.56
C VAL A 3 -8.65 1.45 10.19
N VAL A 4 -8.83 0.89 9.00
CA VAL A 4 -7.94 -0.11 8.42
C VAL A 4 -6.98 0.59 7.47
N VAL A 5 -5.69 0.53 7.80
CA VAL A 5 -4.63 1.14 7.00
C VAL A 5 -3.98 0.08 6.13
N VAL A 6 -3.95 0.32 4.81
CA VAL A 6 -3.23 -0.51 3.84
C VAL A 6 -2.03 0.28 3.32
N LEU A 7 -0.83 -0.19 3.63
CA LEU A 7 0.41 0.38 3.10
C LEU A 7 0.66 -0.14 1.68
N ALA A 8 0.47 0.73 0.69
CA ALA A 8 0.61 0.39 -0.71
C ALA A 8 1.92 0.91 -1.31
N THR A 9 2.52 0.12 -2.19
CA THR A 9 3.58 0.55 -3.11
C THR A 9 2.98 0.49 -4.51
N PRO A 10 3.22 1.45 -5.42
CA PRO A 10 2.68 1.35 -6.76
C PRO A 10 3.18 0.06 -7.45
N PRO A 11 2.31 -0.70 -8.13
CA PRO A 11 2.71 -1.92 -8.84
C PRO A 11 3.61 -1.54 -10.02
N ARG A 12 4.92 -1.63 -9.81
CA ARG A 12 5.94 -1.36 -10.82
C ARG A 12 6.88 -2.55 -10.90
N SER A 13 7.20 -2.97 -12.12
CA SER A 13 8.18 -4.04 -12.37
C SER A 13 9.50 -3.77 -11.64
N GLY A 14 9.98 -4.76 -10.90
CA GLY A 14 11.22 -4.71 -10.13
C GLY A 14 11.16 -3.91 -8.82
N LEU A 15 10.07 -3.18 -8.55
CA LEU A 15 9.89 -2.44 -7.30
C LEU A 15 9.24 -3.30 -6.22
N VAL A 16 8.28 -4.14 -6.62
CA VAL A 16 7.47 -4.98 -5.72
C VAL A 16 7.81 -6.45 -5.95
N PHE A 17 7.90 -7.20 -4.86
CA PHE A 17 8.32 -8.60 -4.85
C PHE A 17 9.61 -8.91 -5.67
N PRO A 18 10.69 -8.12 -5.52
CA PRO A 18 11.93 -8.35 -6.29
C PRO A 18 12.49 -9.76 -6.09
N GLU A 19 12.49 -10.25 -4.84
CA GLU A 19 12.93 -11.61 -4.51
C GLU A 19 12.13 -12.69 -5.25
N VAL A 20 10.83 -12.49 -5.49
CA VAL A 20 10.01 -13.46 -6.24
C VAL A 20 10.49 -13.53 -7.68
N SER A 21 10.78 -12.40 -8.31
CA SER A 21 11.31 -12.41 -9.68
C SER A 21 12.76 -12.91 -9.77
N GLU A 22 13.54 -12.79 -8.70
CA GLU A 22 14.93 -13.26 -8.65
C GLU A 22 15.07 -14.76 -8.34
N THR A 23 14.11 -15.32 -7.61
CA THR A 23 14.19 -16.70 -7.08
C THR A 23 13.19 -17.67 -7.70
N THR A 24 12.29 -17.18 -8.56
CA THR A 24 11.27 -18.00 -9.22
C THR A 24 11.25 -17.75 -10.73
N PRO A 25 10.53 -18.58 -11.52
CA PRO A 25 10.37 -18.33 -12.96
C PRO A 25 9.55 -17.09 -13.33
N LEU A 26 8.97 -16.37 -12.36
CA LEU A 26 8.16 -15.18 -12.64
C LEU A 26 9.05 -14.01 -13.08
N SER A 27 8.65 -13.34 -14.15
CA SER A 27 9.29 -12.08 -14.54
C SER A 27 8.98 -10.97 -13.52
N ALA A 28 9.77 -9.90 -13.52
CA ALA A 28 9.52 -8.73 -12.69
C ALA A 28 8.15 -8.07 -12.98
N THR A 29 7.68 -8.13 -14.22
CA THR A 29 6.32 -7.71 -14.60
C THR A 29 5.26 -8.63 -14.01
N ALA A 30 5.41 -9.95 -14.15
CA ALA A 30 4.46 -10.90 -13.57
C ALA A 30 4.41 -10.82 -12.03
N ALA A 31 5.55 -10.54 -11.38
CA ALA A 31 5.61 -10.29 -9.93
C ALA A 31 4.87 -8.99 -9.56
N SER A 32 4.96 -7.94 -10.38
CA SER A 32 4.19 -6.71 -10.23
C SER A 32 2.68 -6.92 -10.40
N ASP A 33 2.27 -7.73 -11.37
CA ASP A 33 0.86 -8.07 -11.57
C ASP A 33 0.31 -8.90 -10.40
N LEU A 34 1.11 -9.86 -9.90
CA LEU A 34 0.80 -10.62 -8.70
C LEU A 34 0.64 -9.70 -7.47
N TYR A 35 1.52 -8.71 -7.31
CA TYR A 35 1.41 -7.71 -6.26
C TYR A 35 0.12 -6.89 -6.40
N ALA A 36 -0.22 -6.43 -7.60
CA ALA A 36 -1.45 -5.68 -7.85
C ALA A 36 -2.69 -6.50 -7.47
N ALA A 37 -2.73 -7.79 -7.85
CA ALA A 37 -3.81 -8.70 -7.48
C ALA A 37 -3.91 -8.88 -5.95
N ALA A 38 -2.78 -9.11 -5.27
CA ALA A 38 -2.73 -9.25 -3.81
C ALA A 38 -3.16 -7.96 -3.08
N LEU A 39 -2.78 -6.80 -3.62
CA LEU A 39 -3.23 -5.50 -3.11
C LEU A 39 -4.75 -5.35 -3.28
N ALA A 40 -5.30 -5.68 -4.46
CA ALA A 40 -6.74 -5.65 -4.70
C ALA A 40 -7.51 -6.54 -3.70
N ASP A 41 -7.03 -7.77 -3.45
CA ASP A 41 -7.64 -8.66 -2.47
C ASP A 41 -7.55 -8.12 -1.02
N THR A 42 -6.44 -7.48 -0.69
CA THR A 42 -6.27 -6.82 0.61
C THR A 42 -7.26 -5.67 0.78
N LEU A 43 -7.45 -4.85 -0.26
CA LEU A 43 -8.40 -3.73 -0.25
C LEU A 43 -9.85 -4.21 -0.15
N ARG A 44 -10.23 -5.26 -0.89
CA ARG A 44 -11.56 -5.90 -0.77
C ARG A 44 -11.80 -6.41 0.64
N THR A 45 -10.79 -7.05 1.23
CA THR A 45 -10.87 -7.57 2.60
C THR A 45 -11.03 -6.45 3.61
N ALA A 46 -10.29 -5.35 3.44
CA ALA A 46 -10.40 -4.17 4.30
C ALA A 46 -11.77 -3.50 4.18
N GLU A 47 -12.32 -3.34 2.97
CA GLU A 47 -13.68 -2.82 2.75
C GLU A 47 -14.74 -3.72 3.42
N ALA A 48 -14.62 -5.04 3.25
CA ALA A 48 -15.54 -6.00 3.84
C ALA A 48 -15.48 -6.03 5.38
N ALA A 49 -14.38 -5.59 5.99
CA ALA A 49 -14.25 -5.47 7.45
C ALA A 49 -15.11 -4.34 8.03
N GLY A 50 -15.66 -3.46 7.20
CA GLY A 50 -16.64 -2.44 7.61
C GLY A 50 -16.07 -1.25 8.40
N GLY A 51 -14.75 -1.08 8.42
CA GLY A 51 -14.08 0.11 8.95
C GLY A 51 -13.74 1.13 7.86
N ASP A 52 -13.28 2.32 8.27
CA ASP A 52 -12.78 3.31 7.31
C ASP A 52 -11.48 2.81 6.68
N LEU A 53 -11.36 2.93 5.37
CA LEU A 53 -10.18 2.49 4.64
C LEU A 53 -9.24 3.67 4.37
N LEU A 54 -8.01 3.58 4.87
CA LEU A 54 -6.91 4.48 4.52
C LEU A 54 -5.86 3.72 3.70
N VAL A 55 -5.73 4.06 2.43
CA VAL A 55 -4.68 3.56 1.55
C VAL A 55 -3.49 4.51 1.60
N ASN A 56 -2.47 4.14 2.36
CA ASN A 56 -1.28 4.97 2.54
C ASN A 56 -0.20 4.52 1.54
N TYR A 57 0.11 5.34 0.53
CA TYR A 57 0.89 4.94 -0.65
C TYR A 57 2.29 5.57 -0.70
N ARG A 58 3.27 4.87 -1.29
CA ARG A 58 4.57 5.50 -1.59
C ARG A 58 4.45 6.50 -2.73
N ASP A 59 4.81 7.75 -2.48
CA ASP A 59 4.85 8.83 -3.45
C ASP A 59 6.19 8.89 -4.21
N ARG A 60 6.35 9.87 -5.10
CA ARG A 60 7.54 9.99 -5.94
C ARG A 60 8.81 10.24 -5.12
N ASP A 61 8.70 11.04 -4.07
CA ASP A 61 9.84 11.44 -3.24
C ASP A 61 10.36 10.29 -2.38
N THR A 62 9.46 9.39 -1.96
CA THR A 62 9.86 8.20 -1.20
C THR A 62 10.26 7.02 -2.08
N LEU A 63 9.98 7.03 -3.38
CA LEU A 63 10.34 5.93 -4.28
C LEU A 63 11.78 6.02 -4.79
N PRO A 64 12.49 4.88 -4.97
CA PRO A 64 13.78 4.90 -5.65
C PRO A 64 13.65 5.48 -7.06
N ALA A 65 14.58 6.37 -7.44
CA ALA A 65 14.55 7.11 -8.70
C ALA A 65 14.43 6.21 -9.93
N ALA A 66 15.06 5.03 -9.90
CA ALA A 66 15.00 4.03 -10.99
C ALA A 66 13.57 3.51 -11.28
N HIS A 67 12.65 3.67 -10.33
CA HIS A 67 11.25 3.27 -10.50
C HIS A 67 10.34 4.46 -10.76
N HIS A 68 10.86 5.68 -10.97
CA HIS A 68 10.02 6.79 -11.44
C HIS A 68 9.54 6.47 -12.86
N GLY A 69 8.25 6.59 -13.10
CA GLY A 69 7.62 6.27 -14.38
C GLY A 69 6.61 7.33 -14.78
N GLU A 70 5.93 7.12 -15.90
CA GLU A 70 4.98 8.08 -16.48
C GLU A 70 3.73 8.24 -15.61
N THR A 71 3.22 7.15 -15.03
CA THR A 71 2.05 7.19 -14.15
C THR A 71 2.45 7.61 -12.75
N GLU A 72 1.82 8.67 -12.23
CA GLU A 72 2.01 9.09 -10.84
C GLU A 72 1.70 7.95 -9.85
N PRO A 73 2.51 7.75 -8.80
CA PRO A 73 2.33 6.64 -7.86
C PRO A 73 0.92 6.54 -7.27
N ALA A 74 0.33 7.69 -6.92
CA ALA A 74 -1.03 7.78 -6.41
C ALA A 74 -2.06 7.27 -7.44
N ALA A 75 -1.89 7.61 -8.72
CA ALA A 75 -2.78 7.18 -9.79
C ALA A 75 -2.68 5.66 -10.04
N ALA A 76 -1.48 5.10 -9.99
CA ALA A 76 -1.29 3.65 -10.11
C ALA A 76 -1.99 2.87 -8.98
N VAL A 77 -1.86 3.34 -7.73
CA VAL A 77 -2.54 2.71 -6.59
C VAL A 77 -4.06 2.91 -6.65
N ARG A 78 -4.53 4.09 -7.06
CA ARG A 78 -5.96 4.36 -7.25
C ARG A 78 -6.59 3.50 -8.34
N THR A 79 -5.84 3.16 -9.39
CA THR A 79 -6.32 2.25 -10.44
C THR A 79 -6.64 0.89 -9.84
N VAL A 80 -5.69 0.27 -9.12
CA VAL A 80 -5.91 -1.01 -8.42
C VAL A 80 -7.09 -0.92 -7.45
N ALA A 81 -7.19 0.17 -6.68
CA ALA A 81 -8.29 0.36 -5.75
C ALA A 81 -9.65 0.50 -6.44
N SER A 82 -9.72 1.20 -7.58
CA SER A 82 -10.96 1.37 -8.34
C SER A 82 -11.48 0.06 -8.97
N GLU A 83 -10.58 -0.87 -9.30
CA GLU A 83 -10.94 -2.20 -9.79
C GLU A 83 -11.31 -3.16 -8.64
N ALA A 84 -10.85 -2.88 -7.42
CA ALA A 84 -11.01 -3.75 -6.27
C ALA A 84 -12.24 -3.41 -5.43
N LEU A 85 -12.47 -2.13 -5.14
CA LEU A 85 -13.46 -1.64 -4.20
C LEU A 85 -14.84 -1.47 -4.86
N ARG A 86 -15.91 -1.62 -4.07
CA ARG A 86 -17.27 -1.31 -4.51
C ARG A 86 -17.48 0.20 -4.63
N ASP A 87 -16.90 0.95 -3.70
CA ASP A 87 -16.88 2.41 -3.70
C ASP A 87 -15.50 2.95 -3.34
N VAL A 88 -14.71 3.30 -4.37
CA VAL A 88 -13.38 3.88 -4.17
C VAL A 88 -13.41 5.27 -3.53
N THR A 89 -14.55 5.98 -3.58
CA THR A 89 -14.66 7.34 -3.03
C THR A 89 -14.80 7.34 -1.51
N ALA A 90 -15.22 6.21 -0.92
CA ALA A 90 -15.22 5.98 0.52
C ALA A 90 -13.81 5.74 1.09
N ALA A 91 -12.82 5.42 0.24
CA ALA A 91 -11.44 5.21 0.67
C ALA A 91 -10.63 6.52 0.67
N ARG A 92 -9.88 6.75 1.75
CA ARG A 92 -8.88 7.82 1.85
C ARG A 92 -7.57 7.36 1.22
N PHE A 93 -6.86 8.28 0.55
CA PHE A 93 -5.54 8.01 -0.03
C PHE A 93 -4.57 9.08 0.41
N GLU A 94 -3.48 8.67 1.05
CA GLU A 94 -2.50 9.59 1.61
C GLU A 94 -1.07 9.10 1.32
N PRO A 95 -0.11 10.00 1.09
CA PRO A 95 1.27 9.60 0.90
C PRO A 95 1.88 9.06 2.20
N GLN A 96 2.78 8.08 2.07
CA GLN A 96 3.60 7.57 3.15
C GLN A 96 4.71 8.59 3.47
N VAL A 97 4.90 8.88 4.75
CA VAL A 97 5.98 9.78 5.20
C VAL A 97 7.10 8.97 5.85
N GLY A 98 8.31 9.04 5.30
CA GLY A 98 9.50 8.43 5.90
C GLY A 98 10.36 7.63 4.93
N SER A 99 11.64 7.50 5.23
CA SER A 99 12.64 6.87 4.35
C SER A 99 12.74 5.35 4.51
N THR A 100 12.46 4.82 5.70
CA THR A 100 12.48 3.38 5.99
C THR A 100 11.06 2.84 6.18
N THR A 101 10.89 1.52 6.05
CA THR A 101 9.57 0.89 6.32
C THR A 101 9.09 1.17 7.74
N GLY A 102 9.99 1.07 8.73
CA GLY A 102 9.66 1.40 10.12
C GLY A 102 9.24 2.86 10.31
N ALA A 103 9.92 3.79 9.65
CA ALA A 103 9.54 5.21 9.69
C ALA A 103 8.16 5.45 9.07
N ARG A 104 7.86 4.84 7.92
CA ARG A 104 6.56 5.01 7.23
C ARG A 104 5.40 4.47 8.07
N VAL A 105 5.57 3.27 8.63
CA VAL A 105 4.57 2.67 9.52
C VAL A 105 4.41 3.52 10.78
N GLY A 106 5.51 3.88 11.44
CA GLY A 106 5.51 4.61 12.70
C GLY A 106 4.89 6.00 12.57
N ASN A 107 5.18 6.72 11.49
CA ASN A 107 4.59 8.03 11.21
C ASN A 107 3.09 7.93 10.99
N THR A 108 2.63 6.93 10.22
CA THR A 108 1.20 6.70 9.99
C THR A 108 0.46 6.37 11.29
N VAL A 109 1.00 5.47 12.09
CA VAL A 109 0.43 5.11 13.40
C VAL A 109 0.42 6.30 14.35
N THR A 110 1.50 7.09 14.38
CA THR A 110 1.58 8.28 15.25
C THR A 110 0.54 9.31 14.86
N HIS A 111 0.38 9.59 13.57
CA HIS A 111 -0.63 10.52 13.06
C HIS A 111 -2.04 10.07 13.48
N LEU A 112 -2.39 8.79 13.25
CA LEU A 112 -3.71 8.27 13.61
C LEU A 112 -3.98 8.32 15.12
N LEU A 113 -3.02 7.90 15.95
CA LEU A 113 -3.21 7.82 17.40
C LEU A 113 -3.19 9.19 18.08
N ARG A 114 -2.34 10.11 17.62
CA ARG A 114 -2.10 11.39 18.29
C ARG A 114 -2.85 12.56 17.69
N GLU A 115 -3.05 12.56 16.38
CA GLU A 115 -3.62 13.70 15.65
C GLU A 115 -5.08 13.45 15.26
N GLU A 116 -5.45 12.19 14.95
CA GLU A 116 -6.83 11.81 14.65
C GLU A 116 -7.59 11.17 15.84
N GLY A 117 -6.95 11.04 17.00
CA GLY A 117 -7.59 10.57 18.24
C GLY A 117 -7.96 9.08 18.29
N GLN A 118 -7.35 8.25 17.43
CA GLN A 118 -7.57 6.79 17.46
C GLN A 118 -7.02 6.20 18.77
N THR A 119 -7.78 5.29 19.39
CA THR A 119 -7.46 4.79 20.75
C THR A 119 -6.58 3.54 20.74
N GLN A 120 -6.55 2.80 19.63
CA GLN A 120 -5.76 1.58 19.49
C GLN A 120 -5.33 1.40 18.03
N SER A 121 -4.13 0.84 17.84
CA SER A 121 -3.67 0.36 16.54
C SER A 121 -3.17 -1.08 16.68
N SER A 122 -3.41 -1.89 15.66
CA SER A 122 -2.86 -3.23 15.52
C SER A 122 -2.21 -3.31 14.16
N TRP A 123 -0.95 -3.73 14.12
CA TRP A 123 -0.19 -3.89 12.89
C TRP A 123 0.24 -5.35 12.76
N SER A 124 -0.18 -6.00 11.67
CA SER A 124 0.32 -7.34 11.34
C SER A 124 1.36 -7.22 10.23
N VAL A 125 2.61 -7.49 10.56
CA VAL A 125 3.63 -7.82 9.55
C VAL A 125 3.74 -9.32 9.51
N ARG A 126 3.48 -9.93 8.34
CA ARG A 126 4.09 -11.23 8.08
C ARG A 126 5.56 -10.99 7.83
N SER A 127 6.38 -11.03 8.88
CA SER A 127 7.82 -11.14 8.68
C SER A 127 8.07 -12.53 8.10
N ARG A 128 8.52 -12.60 6.86
CA ARG A 128 9.20 -13.81 6.39
C ARG A 128 10.65 -13.65 6.82
N ARG A 129 11.07 -14.56 7.69
CA ARG A 129 12.49 -14.87 7.88
C ARG A 129 13.02 -15.57 6.64
#